data_AF-A0A9E3LFR2-F1
#
_entry.id   AF-A0A9E3LFR2-F1
#
_cell.length_a   1.000
_cell.length_b   1.000
_cell.length_c   1.000
_cell.angle_alpha   90.00
_cell.angle_beta   90.00
_cell.angle_gamma   90.00
#
_symmetry.space_group_name_H-M   'P 1'
#
loop_
_entity.id
_entity.type
_entity.pdbx_description
1 polymer ?
#
loop_
_entity_poly.entity_id
_entity_poly.type
_entity_poly.pdbx_seq_one_letter_code
_entity_poly.pdbx_strand_id
1 'polypeptide(L)'
;MNLISNQTKKILLVLSFCLFIFASIADAKKRQPVTATSWLVADGNGKIIKSVNHNDLHSIASITKLMTAMVVLDANQNLDEKINNISRRQHLRLALIRSNNHSSDLLCENYPGGYEACVDAMNAKARSLKMRDTSFVDASGLDDDNVSTSSSLIKLVLAAQAYPLIVKSSQTPHMRIKLDEGYFSYKNTNPLVNKKFIVSKTGYIRA
;
A
#
# COMPACT_ATOMS: atom_id res chain seq x y z
N MET A 1 -66.72 -38.95 8.13
CA MET A 1 -65.49 -38.66 7.35
C MET A 1 -64.76 -37.51 8.00
N ASN A 2 -63.81 -37.80 8.91
CA ASN A 2 -62.73 -36.92 9.39
C ASN A 2 -62.20 -37.45 10.72
N LEU A 3 -61.11 -38.22 10.67
CA LEU A 3 -60.29 -38.51 11.86
C LEU A 3 -58.81 -38.50 11.43
N ILE A 4 -58.32 -37.32 11.03
CA ILE A 4 -56.88 -37.07 11.09
C ILE A 4 -56.58 -36.77 12.55
N SER A 5 -55.93 -37.73 13.22
CA SER A 5 -55.68 -37.68 14.66
C SER A 5 -54.82 -36.47 15.05
N ASN A 6 -54.99 -36.00 16.28
CA ASN A 6 -54.21 -34.88 16.82
C ASN A 6 -52.69 -35.15 16.86
N GLN A 7 -52.27 -36.41 16.70
CA GLN A 7 -50.87 -36.82 16.60
C GLN A 7 -50.27 -36.52 15.21
N THR A 8 -51.03 -36.73 14.13
CA THR A 8 -50.55 -36.43 12.77
C THR A 8 -50.46 -34.93 12.51
N LYS A 9 -51.30 -34.09 13.14
CA LYS A 9 -51.17 -32.62 13.08
C LYS A 9 -49.95 -32.08 13.85
N LYS A 10 -49.58 -32.71 14.98
CA LYS A 10 -48.37 -32.33 15.75
C LYS A 10 -47.07 -32.72 15.04
N ILE A 11 -47.05 -33.87 14.39
CA ILE A 11 -45.87 -34.36 13.64
C ILE A 11 -45.61 -33.48 12.39
N LEU A 12 -46.67 -33.06 11.69
CA LEU A 12 -46.52 -32.19 10.51
C LEU A 12 -46.03 -30.77 10.85
N LEU A 13 -46.37 -30.26 12.04
CA LEU A 13 -45.95 -28.94 12.51
C LEU A 13 -44.50 -28.90 12.99
N VAL A 14 -44.02 -29.98 13.61
CA VAL A 14 -42.61 -30.12 14.04
C VAL A 14 -41.67 -30.33 12.85
N LEU A 15 -42.10 -31.06 11.81
CA LEU A 15 -41.32 -31.25 10.57
C LEU A 15 -41.20 -29.98 9.73
N SER A 16 -42.24 -29.13 9.70
CA SER A 16 -42.18 -27.82 9.03
C SER A 16 -41.31 -26.82 9.80
N PHE A 17 -41.33 -26.86 11.13
CA PHE A 17 -40.46 -26.02 11.97
C PHE A 17 -38.98 -26.44 11.89
N CYS A 18 -38.68 -27.74 11.76
CA CYS A 18 -37.31 -28.22 11.53
C CYS A 18 -36.76 -27.91 10.14
N LEU A 19 -37.60 -27.83 9.09
CA LEU A 19 -37.14 -27.44 7.75
C LEU A 19 -36.77 -25.94 7.65
N PHE A 20 -37.36 -25.09 8.50
CA PHE A 20 -37.04 -23.65 8.53
C PHE A 20 -35.80 -23.32 9.38
N ILE A 21 -35.39 -24.18 10.31
CA ILE A 21 -34.20 -23.94 11.15
C ILE A 21 -32.90 -24.26 10.40
N PHE A 22 -32.93 -25.11 9.37
CA PHE A 22 -31.72 -25.50 8.61
C PHE A 22 -31.40 -24.65 7.38
N ALA A 23 -32.31 -23.78 6.93
CA ALA A 23 -32.12 -22.97 5.71
C ALA A 23 -31.54 -21.56 5.95
N SER A 24 -31.02 -21.26 7.14
CA SER A 24 -30.37 -19.97 7.45
C SER A 24 -28.95 -20.10 7.98
N ILE A 25 -28.22 -21.16 7.59
CA ILE A 25 -26.76 -21.12 7.62
C ILE A 25 -26.31 -20.32 6.41
N ALA A 26 -26.31 -19.00 6.62
CA ALA A 26 -25.48 -17.99 5.97
C ALA A 26 -25.00 -18.33 4.56
N ASP A 27 -25.61 -17.67 3.57
CA ASP A 27 -24.92 -17.31 2.33
C ASP A 27 -23.79 -16.31 2.67
N ALA A 28 -22.76 -16.82 3.35
CA ALA A 28 -21.53 -16.10 3.61
C ALA A 28 -20.82 -16.01 2.26
N LYS A 29 -21.16 -14.97 1.49
CA LYS A 29 -20.51 -14.57 0.23
C LYS A 29 -19.04 -14.99 0.27
N LYS A 30 -18.73 -16.12 -0.39
CA LYS A 30 -17.42 -16.79 -0.31
C LYS A 30 -16.38 -15.73 -0.68
N ARG A 31 -15.66 -15.19 0.30
CA ARG A 31 -14.67 -14.13 0.04
C ARG A 31 -13.63 -14.77 -0.89
N GLN A 32 -13.39 -14.14 -2.04
CA GLN A 32 -12.34 -14.59 -2.94
C GLN A 32 -11.04 -14.74 -2.13
N PRO A 33 -10.35 -15.89 -2.23
CA PRO A 33 -9.14 -16.12 -1.46
C PRO A 33 -8.08 -15.09 -1.86
N VAL A 34 -7.40 -14.52 -0.87
CA VAL A 34 -6.22 -13.67 -1.12
C VAL A 34 -5.13 -14.58 -1.67
N THR A 35 -4.69 -14.31 -2.90
CA THR A 35 -3.69 -15.13 -3.60
C THR A 35 -2.24 -14.72 -3.29
N ALA A 36 -2.05 -13.62 -2.55
CA ALA A 36 -0.72 -13.19 -2.13
C ALA A 36 -0.09 -14.24 -1.19
N THR A 37 1.19 -14.55 -1.42
CA THR A 37 1.99 -15.46 -0.59
C THR A 37 2.19 -14.92 0.82
N SER A 38 2.34 -13.60 0.95
CA SER A 38 2.49 -12.88 2.21
C SER A 38 1.61 -11.64 2.24
N TRP A 39 0.85 -11.46 3.31
CA TRP A 39 -0.01 -10.31 3.50
C TRP A 39 -0.37 -10.09 4.97
N LEU A 40 -0.76 -8.86 5.27
CA LEU A 40 -1.09 -8.42 6.62
C LEU A 40 -2.22 -7.39 6.61
N VAL A 41 -3.15 -7.53 7.55
CA VAL A 41 -4.16 -6.54 7.90
C VAL A 41 -3.94 -6.19 9.38
N ALA A 42 -3.78 -4.90 9.66
CA ALA A 42 -3.60 -4.36 10.99
C ALA A 42 -4.57 -3.19 11.25
N ASP A 43 -4.80 -2.85 12.52
CA ASP A 43 -5.54 -1.64 12.89
C ASP A 43 -4.69 -0.37 12.74
N GLY A 44 -5.27 0.79 13.06
CA GLY A 44 -4.60 2.09 12.96
C GLY A 44 -3.39 2.27 13.88
N ASN A 45 -3.21 1.40 14.87
CA ASN A 45 -2.06 1.39 15.77
C ASN A 45 -1.01 0.34 15.35
N GLY A 46 -1.25 -0.38 14.24
CA GLY A 46 -0.40 -1.45 13.76
C GLY A 46 -0.61 -2.79 14.47
N LYS A 47 -1.65 -2.95 15.30
CA LYS A 47 -1.99 -4.25 15.88
C LYS A 47 -2.52 -5.17 14.79
N ILE A 48 -1.90 -6.33 14.64
CA ILE A 48 -2.26 -7.32 13.63
C ILE A 48 -3.67 -7.87 13.89
N ILE A 49 -4.52 -7.82 12.87
CA ILE A 49 -5.88 -8.39 12.87
C ILE A 49 -5.88 -9.73 12.15
N LYS A 50 -5.21 -9.81 10.99
CA LYS A 50 -5.13 -11.04 10.18
C LYS A 50 -3.88 -11.02 9.30
N SER A 51 -3.25 -12.17 9.13
CA SER A 51 -2.00 -12.28 8.37
C SER A 51 -1.78 -13.66 7.79
N VAL A 52 -0.96 -13.73 6.74
CA VAL A 52 -0.30 -14.95 6.24
C VAL A 52 1.16 -14.58 5.96
N ASN A 53 2.10 -15.39 6.45
CA ASN A 53 3.54 -15.27 6.16
C ASN A 53 4.10 -13.84 6.32
N HIS A 54 3.53 -13.06 7.26
CA HIS A 54 3.80 -11.63 7.34
C HIS A 54 5.23 -11.23 7.71
N ASN A 55 6.05 -12.20 8.14
CA ASN A 55 7.48 -12.02 8.44
C ASN A 55 8.39 -12.60 7.35
N ASP A 56 7.84 -13.20 6.29
CA ASP A 56 8.62 -13.68 5.16
C ASP A 56 9.19 -12.48 4.40
N LEU A 57 10.45 -12.62 4.00
CA LEU A 57 11.19 -11.60 3.32
C LEU A 57 10.88 -11.65 1.82
N HIS A 58 10.51 -10.51 1.25
CA HIS A 58 10.21 -10.38 -0.17
C HIS A 58 10.76 -9.07 -0.71
N SER A 59 11.12 -9.08 -1.99
CA SER A 59 11.33 -7.86 -2.76
C SER A 59 10.03 -7.05 -2.79
N ILE A 60 10.11 -5.76 -2.47
CA ILE A 60 8.92 -4.91 -2.31
C ILE A 60 8.65 -3.99 -3.49
N ALA A 61 9.50 -4.06 -4.51
CA ALA A 61 9.40 -3.26 -5.72
C ALA A 61 9.17 -1.77 -5.38
N SER A 62 8.29 -1.11 -6.14
CA SER A 62 7.99 0.32 -5.99
C SER A 62 7.28 0.74 -4.69
N ILE A 63 6.98 -0.16 -3.75
CA ILE A 63 6.59 0.25 -2.38
C ILE A 63 7.77 1.01 -1.72
N THR A 64 9.00 0.71 -2.12
CA THR A 64 10.24 1.45 -1.81
C THR A 64 10.06 2.96 -1.85
N LYS A 65 9.34 3.50 -2.84
CA LYS A 65 9.24 4.94 -3.09
C LYS A 65 8.54 5.71 -1.94
N LEU A 66 7.84 5.02 -1.03
CA LEU A 66 7.36 5.64 0.21
C LEU A 66 8.54 6.00 1.13
N MET A 67 9.55 5.12 1.25
CA MET A 67 10.75 5.38 2.03
C MET A 67 11.56 6.53 1.42
N THR A 68 11.80 6.49 0.11
CA THR A 68 12.48 7.55 -0.65
C THR A 68 11.82 8.90 -0.42
N ALA A 69 10.49 8.97 -0.54
CA ALA A 69 9.76 10.21 -0.33
C ALA A 69 9.89 10.74 1.10
N MET A 70 9.82 9.88 2.13
CA MET A 70 9.99 10.31 3.52
C MET A 70 11.39 10.86 3.77
N VAL A 71 12.44 10.15 3.35
CA VAL A 71 13.83 10.58 3.54
C VAL A 71 14.13 11.91 2.86
N VAL A 72 13.65 12.10 1.63
CA VAL A 72 13.84 13.36 0.90
C VAL A 72 13.06 14.51 1.54
N LEU A 73 11.86 14.25 2.06
CA LEU A 73 11.08 15.26 2.80
C LEU A 73 11.76 15.64 4.13
N ASP A 74 12.34 14.67 4.83
CA ASP A 74 13.03 14.89 6.11
C ASP A 74 14.34 15.67 5.97
N ALA A 75 14.98 15.60 4.80
CA ALA A 75 16.14 16.44 4.49
C ALA A 75 15.79 17.94 4.37
N ASN A 76 14.49 18.30 4.39
CA ASN A 76 14.00 19.68 4.40
C ASN A 76 14.58 20.57 3.29
N GLN A 77 14.86 19.98 2.13
CA GLN A 77 15.36 20.70 0.96
C GLN A 77 14.24 21.55 0.33
N ASN A 78 14.62 22.56 -0.47
CA ASN A 78 13.66 23.44 -1.15
C ASN A 78 12.77 22.65 -2.14
N LEU A 79 11.51 22.44 -1.79
CA LEU A 79 10.60 21.65 -2.63
C LEU A 79 10.29 22.28 -4.00
N ASP A 80 10.57 23.57 -4.18
CA ASP A 80 10.32 24.31 -5.43
C ASP A 80 11.59 24.47 -6.29
N GLU A 81 12.74 23.98 -5.81
CA GLU A 81 13.96 23.84 -6.62
C GLU A 81 13.69 22.94 -7.83
N LYS A 82 14.15 23.39 -9.01
CA LYS A 82 14.04 22.62 -10.24
C LYS A 82 15.18 21.60 -10.35
N ILE A 83 14.81 20.35 -10.57
CA ILE A 83 15.68 19.24 -10.95
C ILE A 83 15.18 18.80 -12.33
N ASN A 84 16.02 18.83 -13.36
CA ASN A 84 15.65 18.49 -14.74
C ASN A 84 14.28 19.05 -15.19
N ASN A 85 14.15 20.38 -15.14
CA ASN A 85 13.01 21.17 -15.62
C ASN A 85 11.71 21.12 -14.79
N ILE A 86 11.61 20.26 -13.77
CA ILE A 86 10.45 20.20 -12.86
C ILE A 86 10.89 20.32 -11.41
N SER A 87 10.01 20.72 -10.50
CA SER A 87 10.40 20.91 -9.11
C SER A 87 10.61 19.59 -8.37
N ARG A 88 11.41 19.59 -7.29
CA ARG A 88 11.54 18.47 -6.35
C ARG A 88 10.18 17.97 -5.89
N ARG A 89 9.23 18.87 -5.62
CA ARG A 89 7.82 18.56 -5.32
C ARG A 89 7.14 17.79 -6.44
N GLN A 90 7.38 18.15 -7.70
CA GLN A 90 6.83 17.45 -8.86
C GLN A 90 7.44 16.05 -9.02
N HIS A 91 8.75 15.89 -8.81
CA HIS A 91 9.38 14.57 -8.79
C HIS A 91 8.82 13.65 -7.69
N LEU A 92 8.68 14.15 -6.45
CA LEU A 92 8.04 13.40 -5.35
C LEU A 92 6.64 12.92 -5.74
N ARG A 93 5.85 13.82 -6.34
CA ARG A 93 4.50 13.48 -6.81
C ARG A 93 4.53 12.47 -7.96
N LEU A 94 5.44 12.58 -8.92
CA LEU A 94 5.58 11.61 -10.02
C LEU A 94 5.98 10.23 -9.51
N ALA A 95 6.93 10.17 -8.57
CA ALA A 95 7.36 8.93 -7.93
C ALA A 95 6.20 8.24 -7.20
N LEU A 96 5.34 8.99 -6.52
CA LEU A 96 4.23 8.43 -5.74
C LEU A 96 2.99 8.13 -6.59
N ILE A 97 2.62 9.01 -7.52
CA ILE A 97 1.40 8.89 -8.35
C ILE A 97 1.65 7.92 -9.50
N ARG A 98 2.68 8.18 -10.32
CA ARG A 98 2.92 7.42 -11.55
C ARG A 98 3.92 6.27 -11.36
N SER A 99 4.51 6.14 -10.16
CA SER A 99 5.57 5.18 -9.88
C SER A 99 6.81 5.38 -10.75
N ASN A 100 7.15 6.64 -11.07
CA ASN A 100 8.26 6.96 -11.95
C ASN A 100 9.62 6.68 -11.27
N ASN A 101 10.40 5.76 -11.82
CA ASN A 101 11.71 5.34 -11.27
C ASN A 101 12.72 6.47 -11.38
N HIS A 102 12.87 7.06 -12.58
CA HIS A 102 13.79 8.16 -12.83
C HIS A 102 13.61 9.35 -11.88
N SER A 103 12.36 9.71 -11.52
CA SER A 103 12.11 10.75 -10.51
C SER A 103 12.58 10.34 -9.12
N SER A 104 12.51 9.05 -8.77
CA SER A 104 13.00 8.54 -7.49
C SER A 104 14.53 8.59 -7.46
N ASP A 105 15.18 8.22 -8.57
CA ASP A 105 16.63 8.27 -8.70
C ASP A 105 17.14 9.70 -8.64
N LEU A 106 16.56 10.62 -9.42
CA LEU A 106 16.91 12.05 -9.40
C LEU A 106 16.76 12.68 -8.01
N LEU A 107 15.75 12.26 -7.22
CA LEU A 107 15.58 12.74 -5.85
C LEU A 107 16.74 12.31 -4.95
N CYS A 108 17.24 11.08 -5.11
CA CYS A 108 18.40 10.60 -4.36
C CYS A 108 19.74 11.13 -4.91
N GLU A 109 19.89 11.26 -6.23
CA GLU A 109 21.07 11.90 -6.85
C GLU A 109 21.25 13.34 -6.36
N ASN A 110 20.15 14.05 -6.09
CA ASN A 110 20.13 15.42 -5.58
C ASN A 110 19.89 15.51 -4.06
N TYR A 111 20.06 14.40 -3.34
CA TYR A 111 20.00 14.37 -1.88
C TYR A 111 21.28 14.97 -1.28
N PRO A 112 21.25 15.60 -0.09
CA PRO A 112 22.47 16.10 0.55
C PRO A 112 23.44 14.94 0.85
N GLY A 113 24.62 14.98 0.24
CA GLY A 113 25.60 13.88 0.29
C GLY A 113 25.50 12.88 -0.87
N GLY A 114 24.59 13.09 -1.82
CA GLY A 114 24.44 12.27 -3.03
C GLY A 114 23.61 11.00 -2.84
N TYR A 115 23.63 10.16 -3.86
CA TYR A 115 22.77 8.97 -3.95
C TYR A 115 23.00 7.98 -2.81
N GLU A 116 24.27 7.66 -2.50
CA GLU A 116 24.62 6.75 -1.40
C GLU A 116 24.12 7.27 -0.05
N ALA A 117 24.27 8.57 0.22
CA ALA A 117 23.75 9.19 1.45
C ALA A 117 22.22 9.11 1.53
N CYS A 118 21.52 9.16 0.39
CA CYS A 118 20.07 8.94 0.33
C CYS A 118 19.71 7.50 0.74
N VAL A 119 20.38 6.50 0.16
CA VAL A 119 20.15 5.07 0.45
C VAL A 119 20.51 4.75 1.91
N ASP A 120 21.60 5.31 2.43
CA ASP A 120 21.98 5.22 3.84
C ASP A 120 20.89 5.81 4.74
N ALA A 121 20.34 6.96 4.39
CA ALA A 121 19.24 7.59 5.12
C ALA A 121 17.94 6.76 5.05
N MET A 122 17.66 6.07 3.94
CA MET A 122 16.55 5.12 3.82
C MET A 122 16.71 3.95 4.80
N ASN A 123 17.89 3.36 4.88
CA ASN A 123 18.18 2.28 5.83
C ASN A 123 18.22 2.78 7.28
N ALA A 124 18.72 3.98 7.54
CA ALA A 124 18.68 4.61 8.86
C ALA A 124 17.23 4.84 9.33
N LYS A 125 16.36 5.31 8.43
CA LYS A 125 14.93 5.46 8.70
C LYS A 125 14.23 4.13 8.91
N ALA A 126 14.57 3.08 8.15
CA ALA A 126 14.06 1.74 8.39
C ALA A 126 14.36 1.28 9.83
N ARG A 127 15.61 1.48 10.29
CA ARG A 127 16.02 1.20 11.67
C ARG A 127 15.24 2.02 12.70
N SER A 128 15.07 3.33 12.47
CA SER A 128 14.32 4.20 13.40
C SER A 128 12.84 3.81 13.50
N LEU A 129 12.26 3.30 12.42
CA LEU A 129 10.90 2.75 12.38
C LEU A 129 10.81 1.32 12.91
N LYS A 130 11.91 0.74 13.42
CA LYS A 130 11.99 -0.65 13.90
C LYS A 130 11.64 -1.68 12.82
N MET A 131 11.98 -1.39 11.56
CA MET A 131 11.87 -2.29 10.41
C MET A 131 13.19 -3.05 10.23
N ARG A 132 13.51 -3.95 11.16
CA ARG A 132 14.82 -4.62 11.22
C ARG A 132 15.08 -5.57 10.04
N ASP A 133 14.02 -6.13 9.49
CA ASP A 133 14.05 -7.07 8.36
C ASP A 133 13.85 -6.33 7.03
N THR A 134 14.32 -5.09 6.93
CA THR A 134 14.17 -4.27 5.72
C THR A 134 15.51 -3.71 5.30
N SER A 135 15.82 -3.85 4.03
CA SER A 135 17.00 -3.29 3.38
C SER A 135 16.58 -2.56 2.11
N PHE A 136 17.21 -1.42 1.87
CA PHE A 136 17.10 -0.69 0.62
C PHE A 136 18.50 -0.59 0.00
N VAL A 137 18.62 -0.97 -1.26
CA VAL A 137 19.82 -0.82 -2.10
C VAL A 137 19.62 0.22 -3.20
N ASP A 138 18.36 0.54 -3.55
CA ASP A 138 18.02 1.57 -4.55
C ASP A 138 16.80 2.42 -4.17
N ALA A 139 16.68 3.61 -4.78
CA ALA A 139 15.64 4.60 -4.48
C ALA A 139 14.26 4.26 -5.07
N SER A 140 14.20 3.38 -6.04
CA SER A 140 13.03 3.07 -6.85
C SER A 140 12.40 1.72 -6.51
N GLY A 141 13.19 0.74 -6.03
CA GLY A 141 12.81 -0.66 -5.91
C GLY A 141 12.70 -1.35 -7.27
N LEU A 142 13.66 -1.05 -8.15
CA LEU A 142 13.89 -1.82 -9.37
C LEU A 142 14.79 -3.03 -9.07
N ASP A 143 15.71 -2.86 -8.13
CA ASP A 143 16.55 -3.92 -7.61
C ASP A 143 15.71 -4.83 -6.70
N ASP A 144 15.85 -6.14 -6.84
CA ASP A 144 15.12 -7.13 -6.06
C ASP A 144 15.71 -7.33 -4.66
N ASP A 145 16.90 -6.79 -4.37
CA ASP A 145 17.47 -6.70 -3.03
C ASP A 145 16.85 -5.57 -2.17
N ASN A 146 15.95 -4.75 -2.74
CA ASN A 146 15.02 -3.95 -1.96
C ASN A 146 13.96 -4.85 -1.31
N VAL A 147 14.27 -5.33 -0.11
CA VAL A 147 13.48 -6.35 0.60
C VAL A 147 12.84 -5.84 1.88
N SER A 148 11.67 -6.38 2.21
CA SER A 148 10.98 -6.13 3.48
C SER A 148 10.03 -7.28 3.82
N THR A 149 9.31 -7.13 4.92
CA THR A 149 8.26 -8.04 5.37
C THR A 149 6.92 -7.30 5.43
N SER A 150 5.80 -8.01 5.36
CA SER A 150 4.48 -7.37 5.50
C SER A 150 4.34 -6.63 6.84
N SER A 151 4.92 -7.19 7.91
CA SER A 151 5.02 -6.56 9.24
C SER A 151 5.74 -5.21 9.21
N SER A 152 6.87 -5.13 8.51
CA SER A 152 7.64 -3.89 8.37
C SER A 152 6.92 -2.88 7.45
N LEU A 153 6.26 -3.36 6.39
CA LEU A 153 5.49 -2.49 5.50
C LEU A 153 4.31 -1.79 6.18
N ILE A 154 3.67 -2.38 7.19
CA ILE A 154 2.65 -1.68 7.99
C ILE A 154 3.28 -0.47 8.70
N LYS A 155 4.48 -0.62 9.29
CA LYS A 155 5.18 0.49 9.95
C LYS A 155 5.52 1.59 8.95
N LEU A 156 5.98 1.22 7.75
CA LEU A 156 6.24 2.14 6.64
C LEU A 156 4.99 2.95 6.26
N VAL A 157 3.87 2.27 6.03
CA VAL A 157 2.61 2.91 5.62
C VAL A 157 2.06 3.81 6.73
N LEU A 158 2.11 3.38 8.00
CA LEU A 158 1.68 4.20 9.14
C LEU A 158 2.55 5.45 9.29
N ALA A 159 3.87 5.33 9.19
CA ALA A 159 4.79 6.47 9.24
C ALA A 159 4.53 7.47 8.11
N ALA A 160 4.29 6.96 6.90
CA ALA A 160 4.03 7.79 5.72
C ALA A 160 2.75 8.65 5.85
N GLN A 161 1.80 8.30 6.74
CA GLN A 161 0.59 9.11 6.97
C GLN A 161 0.91 10.47 7.59
N ALA A 162 2.06 10.61 8.26
CA ALA A 162 2.50 11.87 8.86
C ALA A 162 2.94 12.93 7.83
N TYR A 163 3.04 12.58 6.54
CA TYR A 163 3.58 13.44 5.49
C TYR A 163 2.45 13.92 4.57
N PRO A 164 2.00 15.20 4.65
CA PRO A 164 0.86 15.68 3.86
C PRO A 164 1.06 15.56 2.35
N LEU A 165 2.30 15.70 1.87
CA LEU A 165 2.61 15.51 0.44
C LEU A 165 2.40 14.07 0.00
N ILE A 166 2.78 13.09 0.83
CA ILE A 166 2.58 11.67 0.53
C ILE A 166 1.09 11.34 0.51
N VAL A 167 0.35 11.72 1.55
CA VAL A 167 -1.11 11.52 1.65
C VAL A 167 -1.84 12.13 0.44
N LYS A 168 -1.57 13.40 0.14
CA LYS A 168 -2.17 14.09 -1.01
C LYS A 168 -1.81 13.41 -2.34
N SER A 169 -0.58 12.93 -2.48
CA SER A 169 -0.15 12.23 -3.70
C SER A 169 -0.84 10.87 -3.85
N SER A 170 -0.91 10.07 -2.78
CA SER A 170 -1.61 8.79 -2.78
C SER A 170 -3.09 8.94 -3.19
N GLN A 171 -3.75 10.03 -2.77
CA GLN A 171 -5.16 10.30 -3.07
C GLN A 171 -5.40 11.06 -4.39
N THR A 172 -4.35 11.45 -5.12
CA THR A 172 -4.49 12.20 -6.38
C THR A 172 -4.68 11.23 -7.56
N PRO A 173 -5.82 11.26 -8.29
CA PRO A 173 -6.03 10.37 -9.45
C PRO A 173 -5.19 10.74 -10.68
N HIS A 174 -4.99 12.04 -10.89
CA HIS A 174 -4.27 12.59 -12.03
C HIS A 174 -3.40 13.77 -11.62
N MET A 175 -2.18 13.82 -12.16
CA MET A 175 -1.28 14.96 -12.03
C MET A 175 -1.01 15.54 -13.41
N ARG A 176 -0.97 16.88 -13.49
CA ARG A 176 -0.50 17.59 -14.67
C ARG A 176 0.78 18.33 -14.35
N ILE A 177 1.73 18.30 -15.28
CA ILE A 177 3.00 19.03 -15.21
C ILE A 177 3.08 19.91 -16.45
N LYS A 178 3.43 21.19 -16.24
CA LYS A 178 3.74 22.11 -17.32
C LYS A 178 5.23 22.03 -17.62
N LEU A 179 5.57 21.66 -18.85
CA LEU A 179 6.90 21.74 -19.44
C LEU A 179 6.86 22.74 -20.60
N ASP A 180 8.00 23.01 -21.22
CA ASP A 180 8.10 23.96 -22.35
C ASP A 180 7.24 23.51 -23.55
N GLU A 181 7.16 22.20 -23.77
CA GLU A 181 6.38 21.54 -24.82
C GLU A 181 4.86 21.51 -24.52
N GLY A 182 4.44 21.91 -23.32
CA GLY A 182 3.03 21.98 -22.91
C GLY A 182 2.71 21.23 -21.62
N TYR A 183 1.45 20.80 -21.49
CA TYR A 183 0.98 20.10 -20.29
C TYR A 183 0.97 18.58 -20.49
N PHE A 184 1.69 17.87 -19.62
CA PHE A 184 1.73 16.41 -19.59
C PHE A 184 0.88 15.88 -18.43
N SER A 185 0.05 14.87 -18.71
CA SER A 185 -0.87 14.28 -17.74
C SER A 185 -0.44 12.87 -17.35
N TYR A 186 -0.40 12.59 -16.05
CA TYR A 186 0.00 11.32 -15.49
C TYR A 186 -1.12 10.77 -14.61
N LYS A 187 -1.50 9.51 -14.84
CA LYS A 187 -2.51 8.80 -14.04
C LYS A 187 -1.85 8.09 -12.87
N ASN A 188 -2.57 8.01 -11.75
CA ASN A 188 -2.16 7.21 -10.61
C ASN A 188 -2.12 5.72 -10.99
N THR A 189 -1.08 4.99 -10.55
CA THR A 189 -0.97 3.55 -10.80
C THR A 189 -1.89 2.71 -9.92
N ASN A 190 -2.48 3.28 -8.86
CA ASN A 190 -3.43 2.58 -8.01
C ASN A 190 -4.83 2.57 -8.66
N PRO A 191 -5.36 1.40 -9.08
CA PRO A 191 -6.71 1.30 -9.65
C PRO A 191 -7.81 1.63 -8.63
N LEU A 192 -7.48 1.65 -7.35
CA LEU A 192 -8.39 1.98 -6.26
C LEU A 192 -8.31 3.46 -5.85
N VAL A 193 -7.62 4.33 -6.60
CA VAL A 193 -7.39 5.75 -6.20
C VAL A 193 -8.67 6.54 -5.89
N ASN A 194 -9.81 6.16 -6.48
CA ASN A 194 -11.12 6.79 -6.23
C ASN A 194 -11.86 6.19 -5.01
N LYS A 195 -11.21 5.33 -4.22
CA LYS A 195 -11.73 4.74 -2.98
C LYS A 195 -11.14 5.47 -1.76
N LYS A 196 -11.72 5.23 -0.58
CA LYS A 196 -11.25 5.83 0.67
C LYS A 196 -10.01 5.10 1.20
N PHE A 197 -8.87 5.78 1.25
CA PHE A 197 -7.63 5.35 1.92
C PHE A 197 -6.77 6.59 2.24
N ILE A 198 -5.78 6.45 3.10
CA ILE A 198 -4.88 7.56 3.49
C ILE A 198 -3.61 7.53 2.63
N VAL A 199 -2.85 6.43 2.73
CA VAL A 199 -1.64 6.18 1.92
C VAL A 199 -1.84 4.90 1.13
N SER A 200 -1.38 4.92 -0.11
CA SER A 200 -1.29 3.72 -0.95
C SER A 200 -0.11 3.82 -1.91
N LYS A 201 0.47 2.67 -2.24
CA LYS A 201 1.49 2.53 -3.28
C LYS A 201 1.40 1.14 -3.90
N THR A 202 1.51 1.07 -5.22
CA THR A 202 1.61 -0.20 -5.97
C THR A 202 3.07 -0.51 -6.30
N GLY A 203 3.38 -1.78 -6.58
CA GLY A 203 4.69 -2.22 -7.04
C GLY A 203 4.61 -3.59 -7.71
N TYR A 204 5.49 -3.82 -8.69
CA TYR A 204 5.69 -5.09 -9.36
C TYR A 204 7.09 -5.09 -10.00
N ILE A 205 7.80 -6.20 -9.86
CA ILE A 205 9.01 -6.56 -10.60
C ILE A 205 8.93 -8.05 -10.96
N ARG A 206 9.79 -8.51 -11.87
CA ARG A 206 10.05 -9.93 -12.06
C ARG A 206 11.33 -10.25 -11.28
N ALA A 207 11.17 -10.81 -10.09
CA ALA A 207 12.23 -11.37 -9.26
C ALA A 207 12.09 -12.90 -9.27
#